data_AF-A0A7C4KZ91-F1
#
_entry.id   AF-A0A7C4KZ91-F1
#
_cell.length_a   1.000
_cell.length_b   1.000
_cell.length_c   1.000
_cell.angle_alpha   90.00
_cell.angle_beta   90.00
_cell.angle_gamma   90.00
#
_symmetry.space_group_name_H-M   'P 1'
#
loop_
_entity.id
_entity.type
_entity.pdbx_description
1 polymer ?
#
loop_
_entity_poly.entity_id
_entity_poly.type
_entity_poly.pdbx_seq_one_letter_code
_entity_poly.pdbx_strand_id
1 'polypeptide(L)' 'QGEGHTPVVLGEADDHALLGVVTLEILGLIFNPFKRTLQPMRMLLV' A
#
# COMPACT_ATOMS: atom_id res chain seq x y z
N GLN A 1 11.70 16.14 -15.52
CA GLN A 1 10.37 15.54 -15.69
C GLN A 1 10.36 14.27 -14.84
N GLY A 2 9.42 14.14 -13.91
CA GLY A 2 9.58 13.34 -12.68
C GLY A 2 9.74 11.83 -12.86
N GLU A 3 10.85 11.30 -12.36
CA GLU A 3 11.01 9.88 -12.00
C GLU A 3 10.32 9.65 -10.64
N GLY A 4 8.99 9.71 -10.64
CA GLY A 4 8.21 9.18 -9.52
C GLY A 4 8.18 7.67 -9.64
N HIS A 5 9.23 6.97 -9.20
CA HIS A 5 9.15 5.53 -9.00
C HIS A 5 8.15 5.29 -7.86
N THR A 6 6.86 5.15 -8.20
CA THR A 6 5.89 4.57 -7.27
C THR A 6 6.49 3.22 -6.86
N PRO A 7 6.71 2.96 -5.56
CA PRO A 7 7.33 1.71 -5.14
C PRO A 7 6.48 0.54 -5.62
N VAL A 8 7.00 -0.21 -6.59
CA VAL A 8 6.37 -1.43 -7.10
C VAL A 8 6.79 -2.55 -6.18
N VAL A 9 5.87 -2.97 -5.30
CA VAL A 9 6.05 -4.19 -4.52
C VAL A 9 5.49 -5.35 -5.33
N LEU A 10 6.37 -6.21 -5.83
CA LEU A 10 5.99 -7.45 -6.51
C LEU A 10 5.55 -8.47 -5.46
N GLY A 11 4.35 -9.02 -5.62
CA GLY A 11 3.85 -10.11 -4.78
C GLY A 11 4.59 -11.42 -5.06
N GLU A 12 4.69 -12.26 -4.04
CA GLU A 12 5.15 -13.65 -4.18
C GLU A 12 3.99 -14.60 -4.50
N ALA A 13 4.32 -15.88 -4.77
CA ALA A 13 3.30 -16.91 -4.82
C ALA A 13 2.51 -16.92 -3.50
N ASP A 14 1.18 -16.94 -3.60
CA ASP A 14 0.21 -16.84 -2.50
C ASP A 14 -0.01 -15.45 -1.88
N ASP A 15 0.63 -14.39 -2.39
CA ASP A 15 0.28 -13.02 -1.99
C ASP A 15 -1.07 -12.59 -2.59
N HIS A 16 -1.83 -11.83 -1.80
CA HIS A 16 -3.04 -11.18 -2.30
C HIS A 16 -2.65 -10.08 -3.29
N ALA A 17 -3.41 -9.94 -4.38
CA ALA A 17 -3.22 -8.84 -5.32
C ALA A 17 -3.30 -7.50 -4.56
N LEU A 18 -2.14 -6.85 -4.38
CA LEU A 18 -2.09 -5.54 -3.74
C LEU A 18 -2.75 -4.53 -4.66
N LEU A 19 -3.75 -3.83 -4.12
CA LEU A 19 -4.37 -2.70 -4.79
C LEU A 19 -3.33 -1.60 -4.98
N GLY A 20 -3.44 -0.83 -6.06
CA GLY A 20 -2.55 0.31 -6.29
C GLY A 20 -2.60 1.31 -5.14
N VAL A 21 -1.53 2.09 -4.96
CA VAL A 21 -1.38 3.05 -3.84
C VAL A 21 -2.58 3.99 -3.71
N VAL A 22 -3.13 4.49 -4.83
CA VAL A 22 -4.29 5.39 -4.85
C VAL A 22 -5.53 4.70 -4.26
N THR A 23 -5.74 3.42 -4.58
CA THR A 23 -6.89 2.68 -4.05
C THR A 23 -6.73 2.39 -2.57
N LEU A 24 -5.53 2.01 -2.13
CA LEU A 24 -5.24 1.81 -0.70
C LEU A 24 -5.43 3.12 0.08
N GLU A 25 -5.00 4.26 -0.46
CA GLU A 25 -5.21 5.58 0.12
C GLU A 25 -6.70 5.92 0.28
N ILE A 26 -7.50 5.70 -0.78
CA ILE A 26 -8.96 5.91 -0.75
C ILE A 26 -9.63 5.04 0.34
N LEU A 27 -9.17 3.81 0.52
CA LEU A 27 -9.68 2.89 1.53
C LEU A 27 -9.10 3.13 2.94
N GLY A 28 -8.20 4.10 3.11
CA GLY A 28 -7.55 4.35 4.40
C GLY A 28 -6.60 3.22 4.83
N LEU A 29 -6.00 2.50 3.89
CA LEU A 29 -5.10 1.37 4.12
C LEU A 29 -3.66 1.73 3.75
N ILE A 30 -2.71 1.15 4.47
CA ILE A 30 -1.28 1.21 4.15
C ILE A 30 -0.68 -0.20 4.13
N PHE A 31 0.18 -0.48 3.15
CA PHE A 31 0.89 -1.75 3.07
C PHE A 31 2.18 -1.73 3.88
N ASN A 32 2.37 -2.73 4.75
CA ASN A 32 3.60 -2.95 5.49
C ASN A 32 4.49 -3.96 4.73
N PRO A 33 5.60 -3.53 4.09
CA PRO A 33 6.39 -4.41 3.22
C PRO A 33 7.21 -5.46 3.99
N PHE A 34 7.54 -5.21 5.26
CA PHE A 34 8.20 -6.20 6.12
C PHE A 34 7.21 -7.26 6.62
N LYS A 35 6.00 -6.77 6.93
CA LYS A 35 4.77 -7.45 7.31
C LYS A 35 4.18 -8.39 6.27
N ARG A 36 4.24 -7.94 5.01
CA ARG A 36 3.27 -8.26 3.94
C ARG A 36 1.82 -8.22 4.42
N THR A 37 1.47 -7.17 5.17
CA THR A 37 0.13 -6.99 5.72
C THR A 37 -0.42 -5.60 5.41
N LEU A 38 -1.72 -5.51 5.17
CA LEU A 38 -2.43 -4.24 5.10
C LEU A 38 -2.79 -3.81 6.52
N GLN A 39 -2.54 -2.53 6.83
CA GLN A 39 -2.83 -1.95 8.12
C GLN A 39 -3.73 -0.72 7.92
N PRO A 40 -4.67 -0.44 8.84
CA PRO A 40 -5.41 0.82 8.81
C PRO A 40 -4.45 2.00 8.97
N MET A 41 -4.59 3.03 8.12
CA MET A 41 -3.98 4.33 8.40
C MET A 41 -4.63 4.90 9.66
N ARG A 42 -3.80 5.27 10.65
CA ARG A 42 -4.28 6.02 11.81
C ARG A 42 -4.59 7.44 11.36
N MET A 43 -5.84 7.72 10.99
CA MET A 43 -6.32 9.09 10.88
C MET A 43 -6.44 9.65 12.30
N LEU A 44 -5.62 10.65 12.64
CA LEU A 44 -5.92 11.55 13.75
C LEU A 44 -7.08 12.43 13.27
N LEU A 45 -8.27 12.20 13.79
CA LEU A 45 -9.36 13.16 13.67
C LEU A 45 -8.98 14.37 14.53
N VAL A 46 -8.72 15.51 13.90
CA VAL A 46 -8.59 16.81 14.58
C VAL A 46 -9.96 17.45 14.77
#